data_AF-A0A1G6IA78-F1
#
_entry.id   AF-A0A1G6IA78-F1
#
_cell.length_a   1.000
_cell.length_b   1.000
_cell.length_c   1.000
_cell.angle_alpha   90.00
_cell.angle_beta   90.00
_cell.angle_gamma   90.00
#
_symmetry.space_group_name_H-M   'P 1'
#
loop_
_entity.id
_entity.type
_entity.pdbx_description
1 polymer ?
#
loop_
_entity_poly.entity_id
_entity_poly.type
_entity_poly.pdbx_seq_one_letter_code
_entity_poly.pdbx_strand_id
1 'polypeptide(L)'
;MRRALTIARRALVAGCLVLLVAPFVLVAFLWYSFWQAGQENDRRRQTASDSLHRQARDAADRTADALNASRDTGTDALLAVIRKHTGSPVITYDEDRRVFTALVGRSAEYNPARPVPFGDRGEVERCFGHTYTRRPGPAWTPEVVERDREDCGGSDRIGVLLRSAQSEMGSLRAGRLTRTGLQEALDPGRLPGEERGTEVRGVVREERTVVALVRFRERYWTPDEGPAVAEQCYRLTRLLDADDLDDLDEFAGSPVTAAQVTAAPVAAAC
;
A
#
# COMPACT_ATOMS: atom_id res chain seq x y z
N MET A 1 -2.78 22.67 78.29
CA MET A 1 -3.89 22.60 77.31
C MET A 1 -3.76 23.55 76.11
N ARG A 2 -3.38 24.84 76.25
CA ARG A 2 -3.33 25.79 75.09
C ARG A 2 -2.34 25.44 73.96
N ARG A 3 -1.21 24.77 74.25
CA ARG A 3 -0.21 24.34 73.24
C ARG A 3 -0.64 23.13 72.39
N ALA A 4 -1.39 22.19 72.96
CA ALA A 4 -1.90 21.02 72.23
C ALA A 4 -2.99 21.43 71.20
N LEU A 5 -3.81 22.42 71.56
CA LEU A 5 -4.85 22.96 70.68
C LEU A 5 -4.27 23.69 69.46
N THR A 6 -3.12 24.35 69.61
CA THR A 6 -2.44 25.06 68.50
C THR A 6 -1.74 24.13 67.53
N ILE A 7 -1.20 23.01 68.02
CA ILE A 7 -0.57 21.97 67.18
C ILE A 7 -1.64 21.23 66.36
N ALA A 8 -2.75 20.83 66.99
CA ALA A 8 -3.86 20.18 66.31
C ALA A 8 -4.46 21.06 65.20
N ARG A 9 -4.64 22.36 65.45
CA ARG A 9 -5.17 23.32 64.47
C ARG A 9 -4.20 23.54 63.29
N ARG A 10 -2.89 23.58 63.54
CA ARG A 10 -1.86 23.69 62.48
C ARG A 10 -1.78 22.43 61.62
N ALA A 11 -1.90 21.24 62.23
CA ALA A 11 -1.92 19.98 61.49
C ALA A 11 -3.17 19.83 60.61
N LEU A 12 -4.33 20.26 61.10
CA LEU A 12 -5.59 20.23 60.34
C LEU A 12 -5.59 21.22 59.16
N VAL A 13 -5.03 22.43 59.38
CA VAL A 13 -4.84 23.42 58.31
C VAL A 13 -3.81 22.95 57.29
N ALA A 14 -2.69 22.35 57.73
CA ALA A 14 -1.69 21.79 56.82
C ALA A 14 -2.24 20.61 56.00
N GLY A 15 -3.00 19.70 56.63
CA GLY A 15 -3.65 18.58 55.93
C GLY A 15 -4.73 19.04 54.94
N CYS A 16 -5.53 20.04 55.32
CA CYS A 16 -6.54 20.63 54.43
C CYS A 16 -5.90 21.39 53.25
N LEU A 17 -4.79 22.09 53.48
CA LEU A 17 -4.02 22.74 52.42
C LEU A 17 -3.41 21.71 51.46
N VAL A 18 -2.86 20.60 51.96
CA VAL A 18 -2.35 19.52 51.10
C VAL A 18 -3.47 18.89 50.27
N LEU A 19 -4.63 18.60 50.87
CA LEU A 19 -5.78 18.06 50.14
C LEU A 19 -6.34 19.04 49.09
N LEU A 20 -6.23 20.36 49.32
CA LEU A 20 -6.61 21.36 48.34
C LEU A 20 -5.56 21.57 47.26
N VAL A 21 -4.26 21.54 47.58
CA VAL A 21 -3.19 21.84 46.61
C VAL A 21 -2.82 20.62 45.76
N ALA A 22 -2.79 19.43 46.37
CA ALA A 22 -2.43 18.19 45.67
C ALA A 22 -3.23 17.92 44.39
N PRO A 23 -4.58 18.04 44.35
CA PRO A 23 -5.32 17.82 43.11
C PRO A 23 -5.00 18.86 42.04
N PHE A 24 -4.77 20.13 42.39
CA PHE A 24 -4.39 21.14 41.41
C PHE A 24 -3.00 20.88 40.83
N VAL A 25 -2.05 20.47 41.66
CA VAL A 25 -0.70 20.09 41.21
C VAL A 25 -0.76 18.85 40.31
N LEU A 26 -1.58 17.86 40.67
CA LEU A 26 -1.79 16.66 39.84
C LEU A 26 -2.42 17.00 38.49
N VAL A 27 -3.46 17.84 38.46
CA VAL A 27 -4.11 18.28 37.22
C VAL A 27 -3.12 19.06 36.35
N ALA A 28 -2.36 20.00 36.93
CA ALA A 28 -1.34 20.75 36.21
C ALA A 28 -0.24 19.84 35.65
N PHE A 29 0.21 18.85 36.42
CA PHE A 29 1.20 17.87 35.98
C PHE A 29 0.69 16.97 34.86
N LEU A 30 -0.55 16.49 34.96
CA LEU A 30 -1.20 15.67 33.94
C LEU A 30 -1.41 16.48 32.65
N TRP A 31 -1.89 17.71 32.77
CA TRP A 31 -2.06 18.63 31.64
C TRP A 31 -0.73 18.90 30.95
N TYR A 32 0.31 19.27 31.70
CA TYR A 32 1.64 19.52 31.15
C TYR A 32 2.23 18.27 30.50
N SER A 33 2.10 17.10 31.13
CA SER A 33 2.55 15.82 30.57
C SER A 33 1.84 15.48 29.26
N PHE A 34 0.52 15.70 29.20
CA PHE A 34 -0.27 15.45 28.00
C PHE A 34 0.10 16.43 26.87
N TRP A 35 0.26 17.71 27.20
CA TRP A 35 0.68 18.74 26.25
C TRP A 35 2.07 18.46 25.68
N GLN A 36 3.03 18.10 26.54
CA GLN A 36 4.39 17.75 26.10
C GLN A 36 4.40 16.49 25.22
N ALA A 37 3.61 15.47 25.59
CA ALA A 37 3.48 14.26 24.78
C ALA A 37 2.83 14.55 23.41
N GLY A 38 1.86 15.44 23.37
CA GLY A 38 1.23 15.92 22.13
C GLY A 38 2.26 16.56 21.18
N GLN A 39 3.04 17.53 21.67
CA GLN A 39 4.06 18.19 20.86
C GLN A 39 5.12 17.23 20.30
N GLU A 40 5.56 16.28 21.12
CA GLU A 40 6.56 15.29 20.69
C GLU A 40 5.97 14.33 19.64
N ASN A 41 4.71 13.92 19.80
CA ASN A 41 4.01 13.11 18.80
C ASN A 41 3.82 13.88 17.49
N ASP A 42 3.45 15.16 17.54
CA ASP A 42 3.31 15.99 16.33
C ASP A 42 4.63 16.11 15.57
N ARG A 43 5.75 16.31 16.28
CA ARG A 43 7.09 16.34 15.66
C ARG A 43 7.46 15.01 15.01
N ARG A 44 7.19 13.89 15.69
CA ARG A 44 7.48 12.54 15.15
C ARG A 44 6.62 12.24 13.93
N ARG A 45 5.34 12.61 13.99
CA ARG A 45 4.39 12.51 12.87
C ARG A 45 4.85 13.35 11.68
N GLN A 46 5.27 14.59 11.91
CA GLN A 46 5.83 15.46 10.86
C GLN A 46 7.10 14.86 10.24
N THR A 47 8.02 14.37 11.07
CA THR A 47 9.25 13.71 10.60
C THR A 47 8.95 12.49 9.72
N ALA A 48 7.95 11.69 10.10
CA ALA A 48 7.47 10.56 9.30
C ALA A 48 6.88 11.03 7.97
N SER A 49 6.04 12.07 7.98
CA SER A 49 5.48 12.68 6.75
C SER A 49 6.58 13.20 5.82
N ASP A 50 7.56 13.94 6.35
CA ASP A 50 8.69 14.47 5.57
C ASP A 50 9.57 13.37 5.00
N SER A 51 9.71 12.25 5.73
CA SER A 51 10.37 11.05 5.21
C SER A 51 9.61 10.47 4.02
N LEU A 52 8.27 10.38 4.09
CA LEU A 52 7.46 9.89 2.98
C LEU A 52 7.58 10.77 1.73
N HIS A 53 7.54 12.10 1.89
CA HIS A 53 7.75 13.03 0.77
C HIS A 53 9.13 12.87 0.11
N ARG A 54 10.18 12.71 0.91
CA ARG A 54 11.53 12.47 0.38
C ARG A 54 11.60 11.14 -0.36
N GLN A 55 11.09 10.06 0.23
CA GLN A 55 11.03 8.76 -0.44
C GLN A 55 10.24 8.79 -1.75
N ALA A 56 9.15 9.55 -1.81
CA ALA A 56 8.37 9.70 -3.03
C ALA A 56 9.16 10.43 -4.13
N ARG A 57 9.85 11.54 -3.79
CA ARG A 57 10.73 12.25 -4.73
C ARG A 57 11.90 11.37 -5.20
N ASP A 58 12.60 10.73 -4.28
CA ASP A 58 13.71 9.82 -4.59
C ASP A 58 13.26 8.62 -5.44
N ALA A 59 12.04 8.13 -5.26
CA ALA A 59 11.47 7.09 -6.12
C ALA A 59 11.19 7.64 -7.53
N ALA A 60 10.66 8.86 -7.64
CA ALA A 60 10.38 9.49 -8.92
C ALA A 60 11.65 9.77 -9.73
N ASP A 61 12.68 10.31 -9.09
CA ASP A 61 13.97 10.58 -9.73
C ASP A 61 14.64 9.28 -10.20
N ARG A 62 14.69 8.26 -9.33
CA ARG A 62 15.21 6.93 -9.72
C ARG A 62 14.41 6.28 -10.85
N THR A 63 13.10 6.49 -10.89
CA THR A 63 12.26 6.00 -11.99
C THR A 63 12.60 6.72 -13.28
N ALA A 64 12.71 8.05 -13.27
CA ALA A 64 13.08 8.84 -14.44
C ALA A 64 14.47 8.45 -14.97
N ASP A 65 15.45 8.26 -14.09
CA ASP A 65 16.79 7.78 -14.44
C ASP A 65 16.74 6.39 -15.08
N ALA A 66 15.96 5.47 -14.51
CA ALA A 66 15.78 4.13 -15.07
C ALA A 66 15.08 4.15 -16.44
N LEU A 67 14.08 5.01 -16.62
CA LEU A 67 13.39 5.22 -17.90
C LEU A 67 14.31 5.85 -18.95
N ASN A 68 15.23 6.73 -18.55
CA ASN A 68 16.26 7.29 -19.43
C ASN A 68 17.29 6.22 -19.83
N ALA A 69 17.67 5.36 -18.88
CA ALA A 69 18.67 4.32 -19.08
C ALA A 69 18.16 3.15 -19.94
N SER A 70 16.88 2.76 -19.83
CA SER A 70 16.34 1.62 -20.57
C SER A 70 16.34 1.83 -22.08
N ARG A 71 16.20 3.09 -22.54
CA ARG A 71 16.01 3.47 -23.96
C ARG A 71 14.80 2.81 -24.64
N ASP A 72 13.98 2.09 -23.89
CA ASP A 72 12.77 1.45 -24.38
C ASP A 72 11.71 2.49 -24.77
N THR A 73 10.95 2.17 -25.80
CA THR A 73 9.79 2.97 -26.23
C THR A 73 8.48 2.22 -26.14
N GLY A 74 8.51 0.92 -25.82
CA GLY A 74 7.32 0.10 -25.66
C GLY A 74 6.61 0.41 -24.36
N THR A 75 5.30 0.66 -24.41
CA THR A 75 4.48 1.04 -23.25
C THR A 75 4.57 0.01 -22.13
N ASP A 76 4.46 -1.29 -22.43
CA ASP A 76 4.58 -2.36 -21.42
C ASP A 76 5.91 -2.35 -20.67
N ALA A 77 7.02 -2.14 -21.38
CA ALA A 77 8.34 -2.06 -20.77
C ALA A 77 8.46 -0.83 -19.84
N LEU A 78 7.92 0.31 -20.28
CA LEU A 78 7.89 1.53 -19.47
C LEU A 78 7.00 1.38 -18.24
N LEU A 79 5.82 0.76 -18.36
CA LEU A 79 4.96 0.43 -17.22
C LEU A 79 5.67 -0.46 -16.21
N ALA A 80 6.42 -1.46 -16.68
CA ALA A 80 7.19 -2.35 -15.81
C ALA A 80 8.29 -1.61 -15.04
N VAL A 81 9.01 -0.69 -15.70
CA VAL A 81 10.01 0.18 -15.03
C VAL A 81 9.34 1.08 -13.99
N ILE A 82 8.24 1.75 -14.35
CA ILE A 82 7.52 2.64 -13.43
C ILE A 82 7.02 1.87 -12.22
N ARG A 83 6.39 0.70 -12.41
CA ARG A 83 5.92 -0.14 -11.31
C ARG A 83 7.06 -0.57 -10.40
N LYS A 84 8.19 -1.01 -10.97
CA LYS A 84 9.34 -1.49 -10.22
C LYS A 84 9.88 -0.45 -9.23
N HIS A 85 9.89 0.83 -9.61
CA HIS A 85 10.49 1.89 -8.81
C HIS A 85 9.48 2.67 -7.95
N THR A 86 8.25 2.85 -8.42
CA THR A 86 7.20 3.53 -7.64
C THR A 86 6.48 2.59 -6.67
N GLY A 87 6.37 1.31 -7.03
CA GLY A 87 5.55 0.31 -6.34
C GLY A 87 4.07 0.39 -6.68
N SER A 88 3.66 1.30 -7.57
CA SER A 88 2.25 1.54 -7.90
C SER A 88 1.60 0.34 -8.62
N PRO A 89 0.51 -0.22 -8.07
CA PRO A 89 -0.26 -1.28 -8.73
C PRO A 89 -1.11 -0.82 -9.91
N VAL A 90 -1.34 0.48 -10.10
CA VAL A 90 -2.17 1.01 -11.19
C VAL A 90 -1.43 2.16 -11.84
N ILE A 91 -1.12 1.99 -13.12
CA ILE A 91 -0.40 2.99 -13.90
C ILE A 91 -1.20 3.26 -15.17
N THR A 92 -1.68 4.49 -15.30
CA THR A 92 -2.41 4.93 -16.48
C THR A 92 -1.44 5.54 -17.49
N TYR A 93 -1.75 5.37 -18.77
CA TYR A 93 -1.02 5.97 -19.87
C TYR A 93 -1.98 6.79 -20.72
N ASP A 94 -1.74 8.10 -20.80
CA ASP A 94 -2.41 9.01 -21.72
C ASP A 94 -1.60 9.04 -23.02
N GLU A 95 -2.13 8.41 -24.07
CA GLU A 95 -1.45 8.29 -25.36
C GLU A 95 -1.31 9.63 -26.09
N ASP A 96 -2.32 10.50 -25.97
CA ASP A 96 -2.36 11.82 -26.61
C ASP A 96 -1.26 12.73 -26.04
N ARG A 97 -1.08 12.69 -24.71
CA ARG A 97 -0.07 13.49 -24.01
C ARG A 97 1.26 12.77 -23.83
N ARG A 98 1.30 11.46 -24.08
CA ARG A 98 2.43 10.57 -23.79
C ARG A 98 2.90 10.66 -22.34
N VAL A 99 1.92 10.59 -21.43
CA VAL A 99 2.12 10.75 -19.99
C VAL A 99 1.76 9.48 -19.27
N PHE A 100 2.63 9.05 -18.37
CA PHE A 100 2.32 7.98 -17.43
C PHE A 100 1.99 8.58 -16.07
N THR A 101 0.92 8.11 -15.46
CA THR A 101 0.52 8.50 -14.12
C THR A 101 0.40 7.27 -13.23
N ALA A 102 1.10 7.27 -12.11
CA ALA A 102 1.14 6.17 -11.15
C ALA A 102 0.71 6.69 -9.77
N LEU A 103 -0.30 6.06 -9.17
CA LEU A 103 -0.80 6.40 -7.83
C LEU A 103 -0.32 5.36 -6.82
N VAL A 104 0.30 5.79 -5.72
CA VAL A 104 0.79 4.87 -4.69
C VAL A 104 0.58 5.42 -3.29
N GLY A 105 -0.09 4.62 -2.45
CA GLY A 105 -0.16 4.84 -1.01
C GLY A 105 1.17 4.48 -0.36
N ARG A 106 1.67 5.33 0.53
CA ARG A 106 2.82 5.02 1.39
C ARG A 106 2.48 5.28 2.84
N SER A 107 2.99 4.42 3.71
CA SER A 107 2.88 4.61 5.14
C SER A 107 4.24 4.62 5.83
N ALA A 108 4.32 5.33 6.94
CA ALA A 108 5.48 5.37 7.81
C ALA A 108 5.04 5.29 9.26
N GLU A 109 5.55 4.30 9.96
CA GLU A 109 5.37 4.16 11.41
C GLU A 109 6.29 5.14 12.16
N TYR A 110 5.82 5.67 13.28
CA TYR A 110 6.53 6.47 14.24
C TYR A 110 6.16 6.01 15.65
N ASN A 111 7.16 5.93 16.53
CA ASN A 111 6.91 5.50 17.91
C ASN A 111 6.32 6.66 18.72
N PRO A 112 5.06 6.60 19.20
CA PRO A 112 4.49 7.67 20.01
C PRO A 112 5.19 7.78 21.38
N ALA A 113 5.42 9.00 21.86
CA ALA A 113 6.22 9.27 23.07
C ALA A 113 5.58 8.75 24.37
N ARG A 114 4.27 8.51 24.37
CA ARG A 114 3.55 7.74 25.39
C ARG A 114 2.35 7.06 24.73
N PRO A 115 1.92 5.87 25.21
CA PRO A 115 0.62 5.34 24.85
C PRO A 115 -0.43 6.33 25.36
N VAL A 116 -0.93 7.17 24.47
CA VAL A 116 -2.10 7.99 24.73
C VAL A 116 -3.25 6.99 24.90
N PRO A 117 -4.10 7.10 25.94
CA PRO A 117 -5.16 6.12 26.20
C PRO A 117 -6.19 5.97 25.06
N PHE A 118 -6.08 6.79 24.01
CA PHE A 118 -6.85 6.74 22.76
C PHE A 118 -5.96 7.01 21.52
N GLY A 119 -4.66 6.71 21.63
CA GLY A 119 -3.63 7.11 20.67
C GLY A 119 -3.62 6.32 19.38
N ASP A 120 -3.40 7.05 18.29
CA ASP A 120 -3.03 6.55 16.96
C ASP A 120 -1.92 5.48 17.05
N ARG A 121 -1.92 4.49 16.13
CA ARG A 121 -0.89 3.43 16.04
C ARG A 121 0.50 3.99 15.74
N GLY A 122 0.60 5.31 15.60
CA GLY A 122 1.80 6.00 15.23
C GLY A 122 2.06 5.75 13.75
N GLU A 123 1.06 5.86 12.89
CA GLU A 123 1.22 5.62 11.46
C GLU A 123 0.79 6.87 10.69
N VAL A 124 1.59 7.27 9.71
CA VAL A 124 1.23 8.30 8.76
C VAL A 124 1.07 7.65 7.40
N GLU A 125 -0.14 7.73 6.85
CA GLU A 125 -0.42 7.31 5.48
C GLU A 125 -0.56 8.53 4.56
N ARG A 126 -0.02 8.43 3.35
CA ARG A 126 -0.04 9.47 2.31
C ARG A 126 -0.25 8.86 0.94
N CYS A 127 -0.95 9.56 0.06
CA CYS A 127 -1.08 9.19 -1.34
C CYS A 127 -0.17 10.07 -2.21
N PHE A 128 0.61 9.45 -3.09
CA PHE A 128 1.46 10.16 -4.04
C PHE A 128 1.09 9.81 -5.47
N GLY A 129 0.83 10.85 -6.27
CA GLY A 129 0.73 10.76 -7.72
C GLY A 129 2.07 11.09 -8.36
N HIS A 130 2.62 10.11 -9.07
CA HIS A 130 3.83 10.24 -9.87
C HIS A 130 3.45 10.40 -11.33
N THR A 131 3.88 11.48 -11.96
CA THR A 131 3.66 11.74 -13.38
C THR A 131 4.99 11.71 -14.11
N TYR A 132 5.08 10.96 -15.19
CA TYR A 132 6.27 10.88 -16.04
C TYR A 132 5.91 11.35 -17.44
N THR A 133 6.48 12.49 -17.82
CA THR A 133 6.25 13.09 -19.14
C THR A 133 7.49 12.97 -20.00
N ARG A 134 7.30 12.57 -21.26
CA ARG A 134 8.37 12.55 -22.26
C ARG A 134 8.33 13.83 -23.09
N ARG A 135 9.15 14.82 -22.72
CA ARG A 135 9.28 16.08 -23.49
C ARG A 135 10.06 15.85 -24.79
N PRO A 136 9.97 16.77 -25.79
CA PRO A 136 10.85 16.74 -26.96
C PRO A 136 12.30 16.98 -26.49
N GLY A 137 13.01 15.89 -26.23
CA GLY A 137 14.33 15.86 -25.60
C GLY A 137 14.67 14.44 -25.12
N PRO A 138 15.90 14.19 -24.65
CA PRO A 138 16.33 12.84 -24.28
C PRO A 138 15.78 12.36 -22.93
N ALA A 139 15.27 13.27 -22.08
CA ALA A 139 15.01 12.97 -20.67
C ALA A 139 13.53 12.93 -20.29
N TRP A 140 13.13 11.90 -19.55
CA TRP A 140 11.88 11.84 -18.82
C TRP A 140 11.86 12.90 -17.71
N THR A 141 10.75 13.64 -17.60
CA THR A 141 10.54 14.58 -16.50
C THR A 141 9.58 13.97 -15.48
N PRO A 142 10.04 13.69 -14.24
CA PRO A 142 9.18 13.26 -13.15
C PRO A 142 8.49 14.46 -12.49
N GLU A 143 7.28 14.24 -12.01
CA GLU A 143 6.54 15.14 -11.13
C GLU A 143 5.87 14.32 -10.03
N VAL A 144 5.88 14.83 -8.80
CA VAL A 144 5.27 14.17 -7.63
C VAL A 144 4.31 15.15 -6.97
N VAL A 145 3.06 14.73 -6.84
CA VAL A 145 2.01 15.50 -6.18
C VAL A 145 1.41 14.65 -5.06
N GLU A 146 1.29 15.23 -3.86
CA GLU A 146 0.52 14.61 -2.78
C GLU A 146 -0.97 14.73 -3.12
N ARG A 147 -1.71 13.65 -2.90
CA ARG A 147 -3.12 13.51 -3.16
C ARG A 147 -3.85 13.08 -1.90
N ASP A 148 -5.18 13.16 -1.93
CA ASP A 148 -5.97 12.67 -0.81
C ASP A 148 -5.80 11.16 -0.67
N ARG A 149 -5.91 10.66 0.56
CA ARG A 149 -5.63 9.25 0.86
C ARG A 149 -6.51 8.31 0.04
N GLU A 150 -7.76 8.74 -0.17
CA GLU A 150 -8.82 8.07 -0.90
C GLU A 150 -8.49 7.91 -2.39
N ASP A 151 -7.71 8.82 -2.99
CA ASP A 151 -7.31 8.75 -4.40
C ASP A 151 -6.45 7.51 -4.70
N CYS A 152 -5.65 7.08 -3.73
CA CYS A 152 -4.87 5.84 -3.83
C CYS A 152 -5.72 4.58 -3.57
N GLY A 153 -6.97 4.71 -3.13
CA GLY A 153 -7.81 3.58 -2.71
C GLY A 153 -7.99 2.52 -3.79
N GLY A 154 -8.22 2.91 -5.05
CA GLY A 154 -8.32 1.97 -6.16
C GLY A 154 -7.02 1.21 -6.43
N SER A 155 -5.89 1.93 -6.39
CA SER A 155 -4.55 1.38 -6.59
C SER A 155 -4.16 0.40 -5.48
N ASP A 156 -4.45 0.73 -4.22
CA ASP A 156 -4.17 -0.13 -3.07
C ASP A 156 -4.97 -1.44 -3.12
N ARG A 157 -6.26 -1.37 -3.46
CA ARG A 157 -7.13 -2.56 -3.60
C ARG A 157 -6.65 -3.47 -4.72
N ILE A 158 -6.31 -2.92 -5.88
CA ILE A 158 -5.70 -3.69 -6.97
C ILE A 158 -4.37 -4.31 -6.51
N GLY A 159 -3.57 -3.59 -5.72
CA GLY A 159 -2.34 -4.14 -5.13
C GLY A 159 -2.58 -5.35 -4.21
N VAL A 160 -3.64 -5.32 -3.41
CA VAL A 160 -4.06 -6.46 -2.57
C VAL A 160 -4.52 -7.63 -3.44
N LEU A 161 -5.38 -7.39 -4.43
CA LEU A 161 -5.84 -8.43 -5.37
C LEU A 161 -4.68 -9.06 -6.13
N LEU A 162 -3.71 -8.25 -6.55
CA LEU A 162 -2.54 -8.72 -7.28
C LEU A 162 -1.66 -9.63 -6.42
N ARG A 163 -1.41 -9.26 -5.15
CA ARG A 163 -0.66 -10.11 -4.21
C ARG A 163 -1.41 -11.41 -3.92
N SER A 164 -2.73 -11.33 -3.73
CA SER A 164 -3.58 -12.50 -3.58
C SER A 164 -3.49 -13.39 -4.82
N ALA A 165 -3.59 -12.83 -6.03
CA ALA A 165 -3.50 -13.59 -7.26
C ALA A 165 -2.13 -14.25 -7.48
N GLN A 166 -1.03 -13.59 -7.09
CA GLN A 166 0.30 -14.20 -7.08
C GLN A 166 0.36 -15.38 -6.12
N SER A 167 -0.22 -15.25 -4.92
CA SER A 167 -0.29 -16.32 -3.93
C SER A 167 -1.14 -17.50 -4.42
N GLU A 168 -2.34 -17.23 -4.94
CA GLU A 168 -3.26 -18.26 -5.47
C GLU A 168 -2.65 -18.97 -6.68
N MET A 169 -2.08 -18.24 -7.64
CA MET A 169 -1.42 -18.85 -8.79
C MET A 169 -0.19 -19.67 -8.36
N GLY A 170 0.52 -19.24 -7.32
CA GLY A 170 1.69 -19.95 -6.77
C GLY A 170 1.34 -21.23 -6.02
N SER A 171 0.16 -21.29 -5.40
CA SER A 171 -0.33 -22.46 -4.65
C SER A 171 -1.21 -23.41 -5.46
N LEU A 172 -1.69 -22.99 -6.63
CA LEU A 172 -2.57 -23.80 -7.47
C LEU A 172 -1.81 -25.01 -8.03
N ARG A 173 -2.41 -26.19 -8.07
CA ARG A 173 -1.79 -27.34 -8.75
C ARG A 173 -1.59 -27.08 -10.24
N ALA A 174 -0.53 -27.62 -10.82
CA ALA A 174 -0.20 -27.42 -12.24
C ALA A 174 -1.35 -27.80 -13.18
N GLY A 175 -2.05 -28.91 -12.90
CA GLY A 175 -3.24 -29.33 -13.68
C GLY A 175 -4.44 -28.36 -13.59
N ARG A 176 -4.49 -27.50 -12.57
CA ARG A 176 -5.52 -26.46 -12.41
C ARG A 176 -5.09 -25.08 -12.90
N LEU A 177 -3.84 -24.90 -13.36
CA LEU A 177 -3.35 -23.69 -14.02
C LEU A 177 -3.92 -23.54 -15.43
N THR A 178 -5.25 -23.51 -15.51
CA THR A 178 -6.05 -23.26 -16.70
C THR A 178 -6.84 -21.98 -16.50
N ARG A 179 -7.42 -21.43 -17.56
CA ARG A 179 -8.29 -20.25 -17.44
C ARG A 179 -9.39 -20.44 -16.40
N THR A 180 -10.09 -21.58 -16.46
CA THR A 180 -11.20 -21.88 -15.53
C THR A 180 -10.69 -22.08 -14.11
N GLY A 181 -9.64 -22.88 -13.91
CA GLY A 181 -9.12 -23.16 -12.58
C GLY A 181 -8.56 -21.91 -11.89
N LEU A 182 -7.87 -21.04 -12.64
CA LEU A 182 -7.39 -19.77 -12.11
C LEU A 182 -8.55 -18.80 -11.85
N GLN A 183 -9.56 -18.71 -12.73
CA GLN A 183 -10.72 -17.87 -12.50
C GLN A 183 -11.48 -18.29 -11.22
N GLU A 184 -11.62 -19.59 -10.97
CA GLU A 184 -12.26 -20.11 -9.75
C GLU A 184 -11.46 -19.78 -8.48
N ALA A 185 -10.12 -19.78 -8.56
CA ALA A 185 -9.27 -19.42 -7.43
C ALA A 185 -9.31 -17.92 -7.14
N LEU A 186 -9.31 -17.08 -8.19
CA LEU A 186 -9.27 -15.62 -8.05
C LEU A 186 -10.63 -14.97 -7.79
N ASP A 187 -11.73 -15.64 -8.15
CA ASP A 187 -13.10 -15.17 -7.93
C ASP A 187 -14.00 -16.36 -7.52
N PRO A 188 -13.86 -16.87 -6.28
CA PRO A 188 -14.63 -18.01 -5.79
C PRO A 188 -16.13 -17.70 -5.70
N GLY A 189 -16.51 -16.42 -5.57
CA GLY A 189 -17.89 -15.95 -5.51
C GLY A 189 -18.59 -15.90 -6.88
N ARG A 190 -17.83 -15.98 -7.99
CA ARG A 190 -18.30 -15.82 -9.37
C ARG A 190 -19.35 -14.72 -9.50
N LEU A 191 -19.02 -13.52 -9.03
CA LEU A 191 -19.95 -12.39 -9.14
C LEU A 191 -20.36 -12.23 -10.62
N PRO A 192 -21.64 -11.97 -10.92
CA PRO A 192 -22.09 -11.86 -12.30
C PRO A 192 -21.57 -10.58 -12.96
N GLY A 193 -21.08 -10.69 -14.21
CA GLY A 193 -20.87 -9.54 -15.10
C GLY A 193 -19.91 -8.44 -14.61
N GLU A 194 -20.38 -7.19 -14.64
CA GLU A 194 -19.61 -5.96 -14.36
C GLU A 194 -19.22 -5.76 -12.89
N GLU A 195 -19.63 -6.67 -12.01
CA GLU A 195 -19.25 -6.72 -10.60
C GLU A 195 -17.99 -7.56 -10.37
N ARG A 196 -17.47 -8.25 -11.39
CA ARG A 196 -16.23 -9.02 -11.27
C ARG A 196 -15.05 -8.09 -11.06
N GLY A 197 -14.45 -8.19 -9.89
CA GLY A 197 -13.20 -7.51 -9.56
C GLY A 197 -11.97 -8.09 -10.27
N THR A 198 -12.05 -9.36 -10.69
CA THR A 198 -10.94 -10.07 -11.33
C THR A 198 -11.41 -10.93 -12.50
N GLU A 199 -10.74 -10.83 -13.64
CA GLU A 199 -11.02 -11.63 -14.82
C GLU A 199 -9.75 -12.22 -15.43
N VAL A 200 -9.73 -13.56 -15.59
CA VAL A 200 -8.70 -14.29 -16.30
C VAL A 200 -9.05 -14.34 -17.78
N ARG A 201 -8.27 -13.62 -18.58
CA ARG A 201 -8.51 -13.41 -20.02
C ARG A 201 -7.88 -14.51 -20.86
N GLY A 202 -6.68 -14.95 -20.48
CA GLY A 202 -5.98 -16.04 -21.14
C GLY A 202 -4.98 -16.70 -20.20
N VAL A 203 -4.72 -17.98 -20.45
CA VAL A 203 -3.64 -18.72 -19.80
C VAL A 203 -2.94 -19.52 -20.89
N VAL A 204 -1.63 -19.32 -21.02
CA VAL A 204 -0.76 -20.03 -21.95
C VAL A 204 0.25 -20.81 -21.14
N ARG A 205 0.45 -22.07 -21.51
CA ARG A 205 1.48 -22.92 -20.92
C ARG A 205 2.50 -23.25 -21.99
N GLU A 206 3.75 -22.94 -21.69
CA GLU A 206 4.91 -23.24 -22.52
C GLU A 206 5.88 -24.06 -21.68
N GLU A 207 5.88 -25.37 -21.89
CA GLU A 207 6.71 -26.34 -21.16
C GLU A 207 6.56 -26.19 -19.63
N ARG A 208 7.56 -25.54 -19.00
CA ARG A 208 7.68 -25.30 -17.57
C ARG A 208 7.22 -23.91 -17.14
N THR A 209 6.63 -23.13 -18.03
CA THR A 209 6.19 -21.76 -17.74
C THR A 209 4.70 -21.64 -17.99
N VAL A 210 3.98 -21.09 -17.01
CA VAL A 210 2.58 -20.70 -17.18
C VAL A 210 2.50 -19.18 -17.14
N VAL A 211 1.90 -18.62 -18.18
CA VAL A 211 1.65 -17.19 -18.32
C VAL A 211 0.13 -16.96 -18.30
N ALA A 212 -0.36 -16.21 -17.33
CA ALA A 212 -1.76 -15.81 -17.22
C ALA A 212 -1.90 -14.31 -17.45
N LEU A 213 -2.88 -13.92 -18.26
CA LEU A 213 -3.29 -12.53 -18.42
C LEU A 213 -4.54 -12.29 -17.58
N VAL A 214 -4.42 -11.42 -16.59
CA VAL A 214 -5.47 -11.15 -15.59
C VAL A 214 -5.76 -9.65 -15.57
N ARG A 215 -7.04 -9.32 -15.64
CA ARG A 215 -7.55 -7.96 -15.50
C ARG A 215 -8.12 -7.80 -14.09
N PHE A 216 -7.64 -6.79 -13.38
CA PHE A 216 -8.20 -6.39 -12.09
C PHE A 216 -8.95 -5.08 -12.27
N ARG A 217 -10.16 -5.01 -11.72
CA ARG A 217 -11.04 -3.86 -11.80
C ARG A 217 -11.63 -3.61 -10.42
N GLU A 218 -11.49 -2.39 -9.92
CA GLU A 218 -11.99 -2.02 -8.60
C GLU A 218 -12.76 -0.71 -8.66
N ARG A 219 -13.95 -0.69 -8.05
CA ARG A 219 -14.73 0.53 -7.88
C ARG A 219 -14.33 1.17 -6.57
N TYR A 220 -14.03 2.45 -6.60
CA TYR A 220 -13.65 3.22 -5.43
C TYR A 220 -14.30 4.60 -5.49
N TRP A 221 -14.13 5.37 -4.43
CA TRP A 221 -14.68 6.72 -4.35
C TRP A 221 -13.53 7.67 -4.09
N THR A 222 -13.50 8.78 -4.84
CA THR A 222 -12.58 9.89 -4.63
C THR A 222 -13.35 11.11 -4.09
N PRO A 223 -12.72 11.95 -3.26
CA PRO A 223 -13.35 13.17 -2.76
C PRO A 223 -13.76 14.14 -3.86
N ASP A 224 -12.91 14.28 -4.89
CA ASP A 224 -13.08 15.28 -5.94
C ASP A 224 -13.98 14.83 -7.09
N GLU A 225 -13.89 13.57 -7.52
CA GLU A 225 -14.58 13.05 -8.72
C GLU A 225 -15.74 12.10 -8.39
N GLY A 226 -15.86 11.66 -7.14
CA GLY A 226 -16.89 10.73 -6.71
C GLY A 226 -16.59 9.28 -7.11
N PRO A 227 -17.59 8.47 -7.52
CA PRO A 227 -17.38 7.08 -7.91
C PRO A 227 -16.43 6.95 -9.11
N ALA A 228 -15.32 6.24 -8.91
CA ALA A 228 -14.28 6.01 -9.90
C ALA A 228 -14.01 4.50 -10.06
N VAL A 229 -13.33 4.15 -11.16
CA VAL A 229 -12.94 2.77 -11.47
C VAL A 229 -11.44 2.74 -11.71
N ALA A 230 -10.73 1.91 -10.95
CA ALA A 230 -9.35 1.56 -11.22
C ALA A 230 -9.35 0.25 -12.00
N GLU A 231 -8.59 0.19 -13.09
CA GLU A 231 -8.42 -1.03 -13.87
C GLU A 231 -6.95 -1.19 -14.24
N GLN A 232 -6.41 -2.40 -14.10
CA GLN A 232 -5.06 -2.72 -14.52
C GLN A 232 -4.97 -4.16 -15.00
N CYS A 233 -4.33 -4.32 -16.16
CA CYS A 233 -3.97 -5.60 -16.73
C CYS A 233 -2.58 -6.04 -16.26
N TYR A 234 -2.48 -7.32 -15.89
CA TYR A 234 -1.25 -7.97 -15.45
C TYR A 234 -0.98 -9.26 -16.19
N ARG A 235 0.26 -9.43 -16.61
CA ARG A 235 0.85 -10.70 -17.01
C ARG A 235 1.48 -11.35 -15.78
N LEU A 236 0.86 -12.41 -15.29
CA LEU A 236 1.39 -13.25 -14.22
C LEU A 236 2.17 -14.41 -14.83
N THR A 237 3.37 -14.67 -14.31
CA THR A 237 4.23 -15.75 -14.82
C THR A 237 4.70 -16.60 -13.66
N ARG A 238 4.40 -17.90 -13.74
CA ARG A 238 4.85 -18.94 -12.81
C ARG A 238 5.78 -19.91 -13.54
N LEU A 239 6.91 -20.21 -12.91
CA LEU A 239 7.77 -21.33 -13.29
C LEU A 239 7.29 -22.60 -12.56
N LEU A 240 7.26 -23.73 -13.26
CA LEU A 240 6.90 -25.03 -12.72
C LEU A 240 8.16 -25.82 -12.36
N ASP A 241 8.22 -26.27 -11.12
CA ASP A 241 9.31 -27.10 -10.60
C ASP A 241 9.08 -28.59 -10.94
N ALA A 242 10.06 -29.45 -10.64
CA ALA A 242 9.96 -30.87 -10.99
C ALA A 242 8.75 -31.54 -10.32
N ASP A 243 8.49 -31.21 -9.05
CA ASP A 243 7.33 -31.69 -8.28
C ASP A 243 5.99 -31.26 -8.92
N ASP A 244 5.92 -30.06 -9.52
CA ASP A 244 4.74 -29.58 -10.23
C ASP A 244 4.48 -30.33 -11.56
N LEU A 245 5.53 -30.93 -12.14
CA LEU A 245 5.43 -31.72 -13.36
C LEU A 245 4.98 -33.15 -13.05
N ASP A 246 5.40 -33.71 -11.92
CA ASP A 246 4.96 -35.02 -11.44
C ASP A 246 3.46 -34.99 -11.04
N ASP A 247 2.98 -33.87 -10.50
CA ASP A 247 1.55 -33.60 -10.20
C ASP A 247 0.64 -33.55 -11.45
N LEU A 248 1.21 -33.55 -12.66
CA LEU A 248 0.44 -33.71 -13.91
C LEU A 248 0.09 -35.16 -14.21
N ASP A 249 0.96 -36.08 -13.77
CA ASP A 249 0.93 -37.50 -14.12
C ASP A 249 0.41 -38.37 -12.97
N GLU A 250 0.47 -37.90 -11.71
CA GLU A 250 0.06 -38.67 -10.54
C GLU A 250 -0.95 -37.94 -9.64
N PHE A 251 -2.05 -38.65 -9.31
CA PHE A 251 -3.14 -38.22 -8.41
C PHE A 251 -2.70 -38.12 -6.91
N ALA A 252 -1.44 -37.78 -6.63
CA ALA A 252 -0.88 -37.85 -5.29
C ALA A 252 -0.94 -36.50 -4.55
N GLY A 253 -1.38 -36.54 -3.29
CA GLY A 253 -1.59 -35.39 -2.42
C GLY A 253 -0.32 -34.79 -1.82
N SER A 254 0.67 -34.45 -2.64
CA SER A 254 1.86 -33.71 -2.17
C SER A 254 1.50 -32.26 -1.82
N PRO A 255 2.13 -31.68 -0.77
CA PRO A 255 1.91 -30.29 -0.39
C PRO A 255 2.53 -29.35 -1.42
N VAL A 256 1.72 -28.49 -2.04
CA VAL A 256 2.20 -27.48 -3.00
C VAL A 256 3.05 -26.45 -2.24
N THR A 257 4.36 -26.44 -2.49
CA THR A 257 5.22 -25.32 -2.11
C THR A 257 4.87 -24.14 -3.02
N ALA A 258 4.57 -22.99 -2.42
CA ALA A 258 4.16 -21.82 -3.19
C ALA A 258 5.28 -21.38 -4.14
N ALA A 259 5.08 -21.59 -5.45
CA ALA A 259 6.03 -21.20 -6.47
C ALA A 259 6.10 -19.67 -6.58
N GLN A 260 7.26 -19.14 -6.97
CA GLN A 260 7.39 -17.70 -7.20
C GLN A 260 6.61 -17.29 -8.45
N VAL A 261 5.68 -16.35 -8.29
CA VAL A 261 4.91 -15.77 -9.38
C VAL A 261 5.35 -14.32 -9.60
N THR A 262 5.87 -14.04 -10.78
CA THR A 262 6.18 -12.67 -11.20
C THR A 262 4.95 -12.02 -11.83
N ALA A 263 4.86 -10.69 -11.72
CA ALA A 263 3.76 -9.93 -12.29
C ALA A 263 4.31 -8.73 -13.06
N ALA A 264 3.88 -8.51 -14.29
CA ALA A 264 4.23 -7.34 -15.10
C ALA A 264 2.95 -6.62 -15.57
N PRO A 265 2.83 -5.29 -15.41
CA PRO A 265 1.69 -4.54 -15.92
C PRO A 265 1.73 -4.53 -17.46
N VAL A 266 0.56 -4.51 -18.08
CA VAL A 266 0.39 -4.51 -19.54
C VAL A 266 -0.52 -3.35 -19.93
N ALA A 267 -0.15 -2.62 -20.98
CA ALA A 267 -0.86 -1.43 -21.47
C ALA A 267 -2.06 -1.79 -22.34
N ALA A 268 -1.98 -2.89 -23.09
CA ALA A 268 -3.08 -3.36 -23.91
C ALA A 268 -4.28 -3.73 -23.04
N ALA A 269 -5.48 -3.38 -23.52
CA ALA A 269 -6.70 -3.95 -22.98
C ALA A 269 -6.58 -5.47 -23.04
N CYS A 270 -6.60 -6.10 -21.87
CA CYS A 270 -7.07 -7.48 -21.81
C CYS A 270 -8.57 -7.46 -22.15
#